data_AF-A0A969S7T1-F1
#
_entry.id   AF-A0A969S7T1-F1
#
_cell.length_a   1.000
_cell.length_b   1.000
_cell.length_c   1.000
_cell.angle_alpha   90.00
_cell.angle_beta   90.00
_cell.angle_gamma   90.00
#
_symmetry.space_group_name_H-M   'P 1'
#
loop_
_entity.id
_entity.type
_entity.pdbx_description
1 polymer ?
#
loop_
_entity_poly.entity_id
_entity_poly.type
_entity_poly.pdbx_seq_one_letter_code
_entity_poly.pdbx_strand_id
1 'polypeptide(L)'
;MIHQLFKMAQDRYGIQGKELAKLVGISQNHLSEFRSGKAWISEETFMALLEGMDELSPGSRRYFCQLLAEEPIKKSVWGRS
;
A
#
# COMPACT_ATOMS: atom_id res chain seq x y z
N MET A 1 -2.31 -3.07 -12.83
CA MET A 1 -1.75 -1.74 -12.56
C MET A 1 -1.92 -1.32 -11.09
N ILE A 2 -3.09 -0.85 -10.64
CA ILE A 2 -3.26 -0.33 -9.25
C ILE A 2 -2.85 -1.36 -8.18
N HIS A 3 -3.31 -2.61 -8.30
CA HIS A 3 -2.94 -3.68 -7.35
C HIS A 3 -1.42 -3.95 -7.30
N GLN A 4 -0.71 -3.75 -8.41
CA GLN A 4 0.76 -3.90 -8.45
C GLN A 4 1.45 -2.74 -7.74
N LEU A 5 0.99 -1.51 -7.95
CA LEU A 5 1.52 -0.33 -7.25
C LEU A 5 1.27 -0.43 -5.74
N PHE A 6 0.08 -0.89 -5.36
CA PHE A 6 -0.26 -1.17 -3.96
C PHE A 6 0.70 -2.21 -3.37
N LYS A 7 0.88 -3.34 -4.07
CA LYS A 7 1.82 -4.39 -3.64
C LYS A 7 3.25 -3.85 -3.53
N MET A 8 3.72 -3.06 -4.50
CA MET A 8 5.05 -2.43 -4.45
C MET A 8 5.22 -1.51 -3.24
N ALA A 9 4.21 -0.70 -2.92
CA ALA A 9 4.24 0.15 -1.74
C ALA A 9 4.24 -0.68 -0.45
N GLN A 10 3.40 -1.72 -0.37
CA GLN A 10 3.35 -2.62 0.76
C GLN A 10 4.70 -3.33 0.99
N ASP A 11 5.28 -3.89 -0.07
CA ASP A 11 6.55 -4.62 -0.04
C ASP A 11 7.72 -3.69 0.33
N ARG A 12 7.77 -2.46 -0.22
CA ARG A 12 8.82 -1.47 0.09
C ARG A 12 8.87 -1.11 1.57
N TYR A 13 7.73 -1.03 2.23
CA TYR A 13 7.61 -0.67 3.64
C TYR A 13 7.59 -1.89 4.58
N GLY A 14 7.74 -3.11 4.04
CA GLY A 14 7.77 -4.33 4.83
C GLY A 14 6.45 -4.65 5.55
N ILE A 15 5.31 -4.12 5.06
CA ILE A 15 4.02 -4.26 5.72
C ILE A 15 3.48 -5.67 5.51
N GLN A 16 3.27 -6.41 6.60
CA GLN A 16 2.77 -7.78 6.51
C GLN A 16 1.29 -7.79 6.12
N GLY A 17 0.94 -8.55 5.07
CA GLY A 17 -0.45 -8.65 4.61
C GLY A 17 -1.41 -9.19 5.68
N LYS A 18 -0.93 -10.07 6.57
CA LYS A 18 -1.69 -10.55 7.73
C LYS A 18 -2.13 -9.42 8.66
N GLU A 19 -1.20 -8.51 8.98
CA GLU A 19 -1.42 -7.43 9.93
C GLU A 19 -2.34 -6.37 9.30
N LEU A 20 -2.07 -6.02 8.05
CA LEU A 20 -2.89 -5.09 7.30
C LEU A 20 -4.33 -5.57 7.12
N ALA A 21 -4.53 -6.85 6.74
CA ALA A 21 -5.86 -7.43 6.60
C ALA A 21 -6.63 -7.42 7.93
N LYS A 22 -5.95 -7.74 9.04
CA LYS A 22 -6.53 -7.70 10.38
C LYS A 22 -6.93 -6.27 10.77
N LEU A 23 -6.05 -5.29 10.52
CA LEU A 23 -6.30 -3.88 10.85
C LEU A 23 -7.54 -3.35 10.13
N VAL A 24 -7.70 -3.68 8.85
CA VAL A 24 -8.83 -3.23 8.02
C VAL A 24 -10.09 -4.08 8.18
N GLY A 25 -10.01 -5.20 8.92
CA GLY A 25 -11.17 -6.07 9.15
C GLY A 25 -11.57 -6.93 7.95
N ILE A 26 -10.61 -7.26 7.07
CA ILE A 26 -10.84 -8.17 5.92
C ILE A 26 -10.06 -9.49 6.08
N SER A 27 -10.45 -10.50 5.31
CA SER A 27 -9.70 -11.76 5.28
C SER A 27 -8.36 -11.60 4.53
N GLN A 28 -7.35 -12.36 4.95
CA GLN A 28 -6.06 -12.40 4.23
C GLN A 28 -6.20 -12.91 2.80
N ASN A 29 -7.17 -13.80 2.55
CA ASN A 29 -7.46 -14.29 1.22
C ASN A 29 -7.96 -13.14 0.33
N HIS A 30 -8.92 -12.34 0.82
CA HIS A 30 -9.46 -11.21 0.08
C HIS A 30 -8.36 -10.20 -0.30
N LEU A 31 -7.47 -9.88 0.64
CA LEU A 31 -6.29 -9.05 0.34
C LEU A 31 -5.34 -9.70 -0.68
N SER A 32 -5.15 -11.02 -0.62
CA SER A 32 -4.26 -11.73 -1.55
C SER A 32 -4.84 -11.81 -2.96
N GLU A 33 -6.15 -11.99 -3.10
CA GLU A 33 -6.85 -11.94 -4.39
C GLU A 33 -6.78 -10.54 -5.01
N PHE A 34 -6.90 -9.49 -4.20
CA PHE A 34 -6.65 -8.12 -4.65
C PHE A 34 -5.21 -7.91 -5.13
N ARG A 35 -4.21 -8.25 -4.33
CA ARG A 35 -2.78 -8.06 -4.67
C ARG A 35 -2.33 -8.85 -5.90
N SER A 36 -2.99 -9.97 -6.18
CA SER A 36 -2.74 -10.78 -7.39
C SER A 36 -3.55 -10.30 -8.61
N GLY A 37 -4.45 -9.34 -8.44
CA GLY A 37 -5.34 -8.86 -9.50
C GLY A 37 -6.47 -9.84 -9.84
N LYS A 38 -6.67 -10.90 -9.04
CA LYS A 38 -7.71 -11.91 -9.23
C LYS A 38 -9.10 -11.37 -8.91
N ALA A 39 -9.21 -10.50 -7.91
CA ALA A 39 -10.46 -9.88 -7.51
C ALA A 39 -10.26 -8.39 -7.22
N TRP A 40 -11.31 -7.59 -7.47
CA TRP A 40 -11.34 -6.20 -7.05
C TRP A 40 -12.02 -6.07 -5.68
N ILE A 41 -11.75 -4.96 -4.99
CA ILE A 41 -12.32 -4.63 -3.68
C ILE A 41 -13.15 -3.35 -3.79
N SER A 42 -14.03 -3.09 -2.83
CA SER A 42 -14.76 -1.82 -2.79
C SER A 42 -13.80 -0.64 -2.63
N GLU A 43 -14.21 0.54 -3.09
CA GLU A 43 -13.46 1.78 -2.91
C GLU A 43 -13.18 2.05 -1.43
N GLU A 44 -14.18 1.86 -0.56
CA GLU A 44 -14.04 1.98 0.89
C GLU A 44 -12.96 1.05 1.45
N THR A 45 -12.97 -0.23 1.04
CA THR A 45 -11.94 -1.20 1.47
C THR A 45 -10.56 -0.80 0.96
N PHE A 46 -10.48 -0.29 -0.27
CA PHE A 46 -9.22 0.16 -0.85
C PHE A 46 -8.64 1.37 -0.10
N MET A 47 -9.48 2.34 0.23
CA MET A 47 -9.08 3.50 1.03
C MET A 47 -8.63 3.08 2.43
N ALA A 48 -9.37 2.19 3.08
CA ALA A 48 -9.00 1.64 4.39
C ALA A 48 -7.67 0.87 4.34
N LEU A 49 -7.38 0.16 3.25
CA LEU A 49 -6.08 -0.48 3.05
C LEU A 49 -4.94 0.53 2.90
N LEU A 50 -5.13 1.62 2.16
CA LEU A 50 -4.12 2.67 2.04
C LEU A 50 -3.88 3.40 3.37
N GLU A 51 -4.94 3.63 4.15
CA GLU A 51 -4.85 4.23 5.48
C GLU A 51 -4.18 3.28 6.47
N GLY A 52 -4.56 2.01 6.48
CA GLY A 52 -3.94 0.99 7.31
C GLY A 52 -2.46 0.77 6.96
N MET A 53 -2.06 0.91 5.69
CA MET A 53 -0.65 0.91 5.32
C MET A 53 0.10 2.08 5.96
N ASP A 54 -0.48 3.29 5.95
CA ASP A 54 0.15 4.49 6.49
C ASP A 54 0.20 4.46 8.03
N GLU A 55 -0.80 3.85 8.66
CA GLU A 55 -0.83 3.61 10.10
C GLU A 55 0.27 2.63 10.54
N LEU A 56 0.42 1.51 9.83
CA LEU A 56 1.46 0.51 10.11
C LEU A 56 2.86 1.03 9.74
N SER A 57 2.97 1.85 8.70
CA SER A 57 4.23 2.40 8.23
C SER A 57 4.04 3.79 7.61
N PRO A 58 4.27 4.86 8.38
CA PRO A 58 4.04 6.24 7.94
C PRO A 58 4.78 6.60 6.65
N GLY A 59 4.06 7.21 5.72
CA GLY A 59 4.54 7.62 4.40
C GLY A 59 4.30 6.59 3.30
N SER A 60 3.83 5.39 3.61
CA SER A 60 3.55 4.34 2.62
C SER A 60 2.40 4.72 1.68
N ARG A 61 1.35 5.40 2.18
CA ARG A 61 0.26 5.93 1.34
C ARG A 61 0.77 7.00 0.39
N ARG A 62 1.60 7.91 0.87
CA ARG A 62 2.23 8.96 0.03
C ARG A 62 3.07 8.33 -1.07
N TYR A 63 3.86 7.31 -0.75
CA TYR A 63 4.66 6.60 -1.74
C TYR A 63 3.80 5.91 -2.80
N PHE A 64 2.68 5.28 -2.42
CA PHE A 64 1.71 4.75 -3.37
C PHE A 64 1.19 5.84 -4.32
N CYS A 65 0.81 7.01 -3.81
CA CYS A 65 0.35 8.12 -4.64
C CYS A 65 1.43 8.62 -5.61
N GLN A 66 2.69 8.68 -5.19
CA GLN A 66 3.82 9.05 -6.06
C GLN A 66 4.01 8.05 -7.20
N LEU A 67 3.89 6.75 -6.90
CA LEU A 67 3.92 5.70 -7.93
C LEU A 67 2.76 5.86 -8.92
N LEU A 68 1.56 6.17 -8.43
CA LEU A 68 0.35 6.30 -9.25
C LEU A 68 0.40 7.53 -10.16
N ALA A 69 0.94 8.64 -9.65
CA ALA A 69 1.05 9.89 -10.39
C ALA A 69 2.19 9.91 -11.42
N GLU A 70 2.96 8.81 -11.55
CA GLU A 70 4.22 8.74 -12.30
C GLU A 70 5.21 9.86 -11.89
N GLU A 71 5.05 10.42 -10.68
CA GLU A 71 5.92 11.48 -10.20
C GLU A 71 7.30 10.89 -9.86
N PRO A 72 8.40 11.56 -10.27
CA PRO A 72 9.73 11.15 -9.82
C PRO A 72 9.77 11.21 -8.29
N ILE A 73 9.98 10.06 -7.65
CA ILE A 73 10.17 9.94 -6.21
C ILE A 73 11.33 10.86 -5.84
N LYS A 74 11.04 12.07 -5.34
CA LYS A 74 12.07 12.99 -4.86
C LYS A 74 12.86 12.24 -3.79
N LYS A 75 14.12 11.90 -4.10
CA LYS A 75 15.07 11.43 -3.09
C LYS A 75 15.10 12.50 -2.01
N SER A 76 14.55 12.21 -0.83
CA SER A 76 14.73 13.07 0.32
C SER A 76 16.23 13.11 0.61
N VAL A 77 16.80 14.30 0.51
CA VAL A 77 18.19 14.58 0.90
C VAL A 77 18.25 14.40 2.42
N TRP A 78 18.58 13.19 2.86
CA TRP A 78 19.10 12.94 4.19
C TRP A 78 20.58 12.62 4.02
N GLY A 79 21.42 13.63 4.25
CA GLY A 79 22.87 13.49 4.19
C GLY A 79 23.55 14.84 4.03
N ARG A 80 23.72 15.54 5.16
CA ARG A 80 24.67 16.64 5.31
C ARG A 80 26.08 16.17 4.93
N SER A 81 26.80 17.02 4.23
CA SER A 81 28.26 17.22 4.37
C SER A 81 28.54 18.67 4.04
#